data_AF-A0A951VW63-F1
#
_entry.id   AF-A0A951VW63-F1
#
_cell.length_a   1.000
_cell.length_b   1.000
_cell.length_c   1.000
_cell.angle_alpha   90.00
_cell.angle_beta   90.00
_cell.angle_gamma   90.00
#
_symmetry.space_group_name_H-M   'P 1'
#
loop_
_entity.id
_entity.type
_entity.pdbx_description
1 polymer ?
#
loop_
_entity_poly.entity_id
_entity_poly.type
_entity_poly.pdbx_seq_one_letter_code
_entity_poly.pdbx_strand_id
1 'polypeptide(L)'
;MIQLFLFFGKVAAFCLVAVSCLTPAQYIIRQHIEEATHYDGPRCPMYPSCATYGQKAIQEHGWLGFLLTVDRLVYRETGELYAKYSMIHFSDSNWPRYYDPLEDSLGESNPTLFSTDINVLSREEY
;
A
#
# COMPACT_ATOMS: atom_id res chain seq x y z
N MET A 1 35.19 14.32 -22.56
CA MET A 1 33.89 14.19 -23.27
C MET A 1 33.38 12.74 -23.36
N ILE A 2 34.22 11.71 -23.60
CA ILE A 2 33.77 10.32 -23.77
C ILE A 2 33.37 9.62 -22.45
N GLN A 3 34.04 9.93 -21.33
CA GLN A 3 33.69 9.37 -20.02
C GLN A 3 32.29 9.77 -19.53
N LEU A 4 31.79 10.96 -19.90
CA LEU A 4 30.47 11.43 -19.48
C LEU A 4 29.34 10.65 -20.17
N PHE A 5 29.50 10.31 -21.46
CA PHE A 5 28.53 9.51 -22.21
C PHE A 5 28.45 8.06 -21.73
N LEU A 6 29.59 7.45 -21.37
CA LEU A 6 29.60 6.09 -20.81
C LEU A 6 28.99 6.03 -19.41
N PHE A 7 29.11 7.10 -18.62
CA PHE A 7 28.47 7.23 -17.32
C PHE A 7 26.95 7.36 -17.47
N PHE A 8 26.48 8.26 -18.34
CA PHE A 8 25.05 8.41 -18.64
C PHE A 8 24.43 7.13 -19.23
N GLY A 9 25.15 6.41 -20.10
CA GLY A 9 24.70 5.14 -20.66
C GLY A 9 24.55 4.03 -19.61
N LYS A 10 25.48 3.94 -18.65
CA LYS A 10 25.38 2.99 -17.53
C LYS A 10 24.26 3.35 -16.55
N VAL A 11 24.06 4.63 -16.26
CA VAL A 11 22.98 5.09 -15.39
C VAL A 11 21.60 4.84 -16.03
N ALA A 12 21.45 5.12 -17.33
CA ALA A 12 20.21 4.83 -18.06
C ALA A 12 19.91 3.32 -18.14
N ALA A 13 20.92 2.49 -18.39
CA ALA A 13 20.77 1.04 -18.37
C ALA A 13 20.41 0.49 -16.97
N PHE A 14 20.97 1.06 -15.91
CA PHE A 14 20.65 0.67 -14.52
C PHE A 14 19.22 1.08 -14.13
N CYS A 15 18.77 2.27 -14.54
CA CYS A 15 17.37 2.69 -14.37
C CYS A 15 16.40 1.81 -15.15
N LEU A 16 16.73 1.43 -16.39
CA LEU A 16 15.90 0.52 -17.19
C LEU A 16 15.78 -0.88 -16.57
N VAL A 17 16.87 -1.42 -15.99
CA VAL A 17 16.87 -2.72 -15.28
C VAL A 17 16.08 -2.64 -13.97
N ALA A 18 16.21 -1.55 -13.22
CA ALA A 18 15.48 -1.37 -11.96
C ALA A 18 13.97 -1.25 -12.17
N VAL A 19 13.53 -0.58 -13.24
CA VAL A 19 12.11 -0.47 -13.62
C VAL A 19 11.57 -1.79 -14.16
N SER A 20 12.35 -2.51 -14.98
CA SER A 20 11.88 -3.79 -15.56
C SER A 20 11.71 -4.91 -14.54
N CYS A 21 12.43 -4.88 -13.43
CA CYS A 21 12.32 -5.92 -12.40
C CYS A 21 11.04 -5.83 -11.54
N LEU A 22 10.39 -4.66 -11.48
CA LEU A 22 9.10 -4.48 -10.78
C LEU A 22 7.88 -4.70 -11.67
N THR A 23 8.06 -4.80 -12.99
CA THR A 23 6.97 -5.08 -13.95
C THR A 23 6.19 -6.35 -13.67
N PRO A 24 6.79 -7.51 -13.27
CA PRO A 24 6.00 -8.68 -12.93
C PRO A 24 5.15 -8.48 -11.67
N ALA A 25 5.68 -7.77 -10.65
CA ALA A 25 4.93 -7.49 -9.43
C ALA A 25 3.72 -6.58 -9.71
N GLN A 26 3.92 -5.52 -10.50
CA GLN A 26 2.82 -4.64 -10.93
C GLN A 26 1.78 -5.38 -11.78
N TYR A 27 2.22 -6.30 -12.65
CA TYR A 27 1.32 -7.12 -13.46
C TYR A 27 0.45 -8.02 -12.59
N ILE A 28 1.03 -8.73 -11.61
CA ILE A 28 0.29 -9.60 -10.69
C ILE A 28 -0.73 -8.79 -9.88
N ILE A 29 -0.33 -7.64 -9.33
CA ILE A 29 -1.22 -6.76 -8.57
C ILE A 29 -2.39 -6.31 -9.45
N ARG A 30 -2.11 -5.91 -10.69
CA ARG A 30 -3.13 -5.48 -11.64
C ARG A 30 -4.11 -6.61 -11.98
N GLN A 31 -3.62 -7.83 -12.21
CA GLN A 31 -4.49 -8.98 -12.44
C GLN A 31 -5.39 -9.24 -11.20
N HIS A 32 -4.84 -9.13 -9.98
CA HIS A 32 -5.64 -9.25 -8.76
C HIS A 32 -6.76 -8.23 -8.65
N ILE A 33 -6.50 -6.98 -9.05
CA ILE A 33 -7.50 -5.90 -9.09
C ILE A 33 -8.57 -6.19 -10.15
N GLU A 34 -8.15 -6.58 -11.36
CA GLU A 34 -9.06 -6.87 -12.49
C GLU A 34 -9.96 -8.08 -12.21
N GLU A 35 -9.42 -9.12 -11.57
CA GLU A 35 -10.15 -10.34 -11.23
C GLU A 35 -11.01 -10.19 -9.95
N ALA A 36 -10.89 -9.08 -9.22
CA ALA A 36 -11.54 -8.83 -7.94
C ALA A 36 -11.51 -10.07 -7.05
N THR A 37 -10.31 -10.62 -6.87
CA THR A 37 -10.08 -11.89 -6.17
C THR A 37 -10.64 -11.85 -4.74
N HIS A 38 -10.72 -13.01 -4.10
CA HIS A 38 -11.27 -13.11 -2.74
C HIS A 38 -10.57 -12.19 -1.72
N TYR A 39 -9.32 -11.79 -2.01
CA TYR A 39 -8.47 -10.95 -1.16
C TYR A 39 -8.45 -9.46 -1.55
N ASP A 40 -9.26 -9.04 -2.54
CA ASP A 40 -9.32 -7.65 -2.99
C ASP A 40 -10.77 -7.11 -3.09
N GLY A 41 -10.91 -5.79 -3.21
CA GLY A 41 -12.18 -5.13 -3.46
C GLY A 41 -13.16 -5.13 -2.28
N PRO A 42 -14.46 -5.47 -2.48
CA PRO A 42 -15.50 -5.35 -1.45
C PRO A 42 -15.31 -6.24 -0.21
N ARG A 43 -14.50 -7.31 -0.33
CA ARG A 43 -14.30 -8.31 0.73
C ARG A 43 -13.02 -8.07 1.54
N CYS A 44 -12.10 -7.25 1.05
CA CYS A 44 -10.89 -6.91 1.78
C CYS A 44 -11.28 -6.10 3.04
N PRO A 45 -10.90 -6.57 4.24
CA PRO A 45 -11.25 -5.88 5.48
C PRO A 45 -10.41 -4.62 5.70
N MET A 46 -9.43 -4.32 4.84
CA MET A 46 -8.58 -3.15 4.96
C MET A 46 -8.93 -2.05 3.94
N TYR A 47 -8.56 -0.81 4.28
CA TYR A 47 -8.63 0.35 3.42
C TYR A 47 -7.33 1.16 3.43
N PRO A 48 -6.75 1.48 2.26
CA PRO A 48 -7.08 0.91 0.95
C PRO A 48 -6.89 -0.62 0.94
N SER A 49 -7.43 -1.29 -0.08
CA SER A 49 -7.22 -2.73 -0.25
C SER A 49 -5.75 -3.05 -0.48
N CYS A 50 -5.31 -4.26 -0.14
CA CYS A 50 -3.91 -4.68 -0.23
C CYS A 50 -3.31 -4.45 -1.63
N ALA A 51 -4.09 -4.74 -2.68
CA ALA A 51 -3.67 -4.55 -4.06
C ALA A 51 -3.59 -3.06 -4.44
N THR A 52 -4.55 -2.25 -3.99
CA THR A 52 -4.54 -0.79 -4.22
C THR A 52 -3.38 -0.13 -3.49
N TYR A 53 -3.15 -0.54 -2.24
CA TYR A 53 -1.99 -0.13 -1.43
C TYR A 53 -0.69 -0.48 -2.16
N GLY A 54 -0.53 -1.74 -2.58
CA GLY A 54 0.69 -2.18 -3.24
C GLY A 54 0.94 -1.51 -4.58
N GLN A 55 -0.14 -1.30 -5.36
CA GLN A 55 -0.06 -0.55 -6.61
C GLN A 55 0.42 0.88 -6.36
N LYS A 56 -0.19 1.60 -5.41
CA LYS A 56 0.19 2.97 -5.06
C LYS A 56 1.63 3.02 -4.54
N ALA A 57 1.99 2.13 -3.62
CA ALA A 57 3.31 2.07 -3.02
C ALA A 57 4.40 1.87 -4.07
N ILE A 58 4.25 0.89 -4.97
CA ILE A 58 5.24 0.62 -6.03
C ILE A 58 5.28 1.78 -7.04
N GLN A 59 4.15 2.41 -7.36
CA GLN A 59 4.13 3.56 -8.27
C GLN A 59 4.86 4.78 -7.68
N GLU A 60 4.67 5.08 -6.39
CA GLU A 60 5.23 6.26 -5.73
C GLU A 60 6.68 6.04 -5.27
N HIS A 61 7.02 4.81 -4.83
CA HIS A 61 8.31 4.53 -4.17
C HIS A 61 9.12 3.39 -4.80
N GLY A 62 8.69 2.82 -5.93
CA GLY A 62 9.43 1.77 -6.64
C GLY A 62 9.74 0.56 -5.77
N TRP A 63 11.04 0.26 -5.59
CA TRP A 63 11.49 -0.87 -4.77
C TRP A 63 11.15 -0.73 -3.29
N LEU A 64 11.21 0.49 -2.75
CA LEU A 64 10.77 0.72 -1.38
C LEU A 64 9.26 0.45 -1.26
N GLY A 65 8.50 0.85 -2.27
CA GLY A 65 7.08 0.54 -2.39
C GLY A 65 6.78 -0.96 -2.40
N PHE A 66 7.59 -1.73 -3.12
CA PHE A 66 7.49 -3.19 -3.11
C PHE A 66 7.78 -3.76 -1.71
N LEU A 67 8.81 -3.28 -1.02
CA LEU A 67 9.11 -3.71 0.34
C LEU A 67 7.99 -3.34 1.32
N LEU A 68 7.41 -2.15 1.21
CA LEU A 68 6.25 -1.73 2.01
C LEU A 68 5.02 -2.62 1.74
N THR A 69 4.84 -3.04 0.49
CA THR A 69 3.76 -3.97 0.11
C THR A 69 3.95 -5.34 0.76
N VAL A 70 5.17 -5.87 0.73
CA VAL A 70 5.52 -7.16 1.35
C VAL A 70 5.41 -7.07 2.87
N ASP A 71 5.90 -5.99 3.48
CA ASP A 71 5.83 -5.77 4.91
C ASP A 71 4.38 -5.80 5.42
N ARG A 72 3.51 -5.06 4.73
CA ARG A 72 2.09 -5.05 5.02
C ARG A 72 1.47 -6.44 4.91
N LEU A 73 1.67 -7.13 3.78
CA LEU A 73 1.03 -8.42 3.50
C LEU A 73 1.50 -9.52 4.47
N VAL A 74 2.77 -9.52 4.86
CA VAL A 74 3.36 -10.60 5.66
C VAL A 74 3.25 -10.34 7.16
N TYR A 75 3.52 -9.11 7.60
CA TYR A 75 3.66 -8.81 9.03
C TYR A 75 2.49 -8.03 9.61
N ARG A 76 1.99 -7.04 8.88
CA ARG A 76 1.00 -6.11 9.43
C ARG A 76 -0.42 -6.69 9.34
N GLU A 77 -0.74 -7.33 8.23
CA GLU A 77 -2.04 -7.99 7.99
C GLU A 77 -2.18 -9.37 8.64
N THR A 78 -1.09 -9.91 9.20
CA THR A 78 -1.14 -11.18 9.94
C THR A 78 -1.53 -10.95 11.40
N GLY A 79 -2.46 -11.77 11.91
CA GLY A 79 -2.85 -11.79 13.32
C GLY A 79 -4.08 -10.92 13.64
N GLU A 80 -4.10 -10.35 14.84
CA GLU A 80 -5.26 -9.63 15.38
C GLU A 80 -5.31 -8.18 14.88
N LEU A 81 -5.98 -7.96 13.74
CA LEU A 81 -6.08 -6.65 13.09
C LEU A 81 -6.74 -5.58 13.98
N TYR A 82 -7.76 -5.96 14.75
CA TYR A 82 -8.50 -5.05 15.63
C TYR A 82 -7.64 -4.41 16.72
N ALA A 83 -6.54 -5.06 17.12
CA ALA A 83 -5.61 -4.51 18.10
C ALA A 83 -4.59 -3.53 17.48
N LYS A 84 -4.43 -3.56 16.16
CA LYS A 84 -3.40 -2.80 15.42
C LYS A 84 -3.97 -1.59 14.68
N TYR A 85 -5.23 -1.65 14.25
CA TYR A 85 -5.81 -0.71 13.31
C TYR A 85 -7.14 -0.15 13.80
N SER A 86 -7.40 1.13 13.49
CA SER A 86 -8.71 1.73 13.66
C SER A 86 -9.65 1.25 12.55
N MET A 87 -10.92 1.01 12.88
CA MET A 87 -11.95 0.67 11.90
C MET A 87 -12.74 1.92 11.53
N ILE A 88 -12.93 2.13 10.24
CA ILE A 88 -13.68 3.28 9.72
C ILE A 88 -14.84 2.78 8.84
N HIS A 89 -15.99 3.44 8.96
CA HIS A 89 -17.15 3.16 8.12
C HIS A 89 -17.10 4.05 6.88
N PHE A 90 -16.98 3.43 5.72
CA PHE A 90 -17.12 4.15 4.47
C PHE A 90 -18.56 4.13 3.98
N SER A 91 -19.00 5.24 3.39
CA SER A 91 -20.33 5.32 2.77
C SER A 91 -20.51 4.36 1.58
N ASP A 92 -19.41 3.96 0.95
CA ASP A 92 -19.39 3.11 -0.24
C ASP A 92 -19.34 1.60 0.08
N SER A 93 -19.10 1.23 1.34
CA SER A 93 -18.93 -0.16 1.75
C SER A 93 -19.86 -0.52 2.89
N ASN A 94 -20.55 -1.65 2.77
CA ASN A 94 -21.52 -2.11 3.78
C ASN A 94 -20.87 -2.59 5.09
N TRP A 95 -19.54 -2.68 5.15
CA TRP A 95 -18.79 -3.24 6.26
C TRP A 95 -17.68 -2.26 6.70
N PRO A 96 -17.42 -2.10 8.01
CA PRO A 96 -16.26 -1.36 8.48
C PRO A 96 -14.96 -1.95 7.92
N ARG A 97 -14.02 -1.08 7.58
CA ARG A 97 -12.69 -1.48 7.13
C ARG A 97 -11.62 -0.92 8.06
N TYR A 98 -10.56 -1.70 8.28
CA TYR A 98 -9.37 -1.27 8.98
C TYR A 98 -8.61 -0.24 8.16
N TYR A 99 -8.38 0.93 8.74
CA TYR A 99 -7.70 2.04 8.08
C TYR A 99 -6.19 1.90 8.21
N ASP A 100 -5.52 1.87 7.06
CA ASP A 100 -4.07 1.79 6.95
C ASP A 100 -3.60 2.48 5.67
N PRO A 101 -3.53 3.82 5.63
CA PRO A 101 -3.08 4.56 4.47
C PRO A 101 -1.56 4.37 4.22
N LEU A 102 -1.12 4.63 2.99
CA LEU A 102 0.30 4.49 2.62
C LEU A 102 1.19 5.49 3.37
N GLU A 103 0.66 6.68 3.59
CA GLU A 103 1.32 7.81 4.25
C GLU A 103 1.74 7.48 5.69
N ASP A 104 0.95 6.67 6.40
CA ASP A 104 1.27 6.20 7.76
C ASP A 104 2.50 5.28 7.77
N SER A 105 2.71 4.51 6.70
CA SER A 105 3.83 3.57 6.61
C SER A 105 5.17 4.27 6.34
N LEU A 106 5.14 5.55 5.97
CA LEU A 106 6.32 6.40 5.78
C LEU A 106 6.55 7.38 6.94
N GLY A 107 5.66 7.39 7.93
CA GLY A 107 5.69 8.37 9.02
C GLY A 107 5.32 9.79 8.57
N GLU A 108 4.63 9.93 7.44
CA GLU A 108 4.25 11.22 6.85
C GLU A 108 2.90 11.74 7.36
N SER A 109 2.19 11.01 8.21
CA SER A 109 0.90 11.46 8.72
C SER A 109 1.02 12.59 9.73
N ASN A 110 0.61 13.78 9.31
CA ASN A 110 -0.09 14.69 10.20
C ASN A 110 -1.49 14.10 10.41
N PRO A 111 -1.92 13.80 11.67
CA PRO A 111 -3.28 13.37 11.92
C PRO A 111 -4.21 14.49 11.44
N THR A 112 -4.88 14.27 10.32
CA THR A 112 -5.88 15.22 9.84
C THR A 112 -7.04 15.20 10.82
N LEU A 113 -7.65 16.37 11.03
CA LEU A 113 -8.67 16.65 12.05
C LEU A 113 -9.92 15.74 12.01
N PHE A 114 -10.03 14.83 11.04
CA PHE A 114 -11.09 13.83 10.89
C PHE A 114 -10.63 12.38 11.17
N SER A 115 -9.33 12.10 11.36
CA SER A 115 -8.83 10.76 11.70
C SER A 115 -8.73 10.50 13.21
N THR A 116 -8.64 11.57 14.01
CA THR A 116 -8.57 11.47 15.48
C THR A 116 -9.88 11.06 16.15
N ASP A 117 -11.03 11.26 15.50
CA ASP A 117 -12.32 10.98 16.15
C ASP A 117 -12.75 9.51 16.03
N ILE A 118 -12.13 8.72 15.15
CA ILE A 118 -12.47 7.30 15.02
C ILE A 118 -11.72 6.44 16.04
N ASN A 119 -10.57 6.91 16.52
CA ASN A 119 -9.85 6.28 17.65
C ASN A 119 -10.50 6.56 19.02
N VAL A 120 -11.44 7.51 19.11
CA VAL A 120 -12.15 7.82 20.35
C VAL A 120 -13.47 7.03 20.43
N LEU A 121 -14.14 6.78 19.29
CA LEU A 121 -15.44 6.10 19.30
C LEU A 121 -15.37 4.57 19.39
N SER A 122 -14.23 3.93 19.10
CA SER A 122 -14.11 2.46 19.20
C SER A 122 -13.69 1.96 20.60
N ARG A 123 -13.31 2.86 21.51
CA ARG A 123 -12.86 2.47 22.86
C ARG A 123 -13.99 2.47 23.90
N GLU A 124 -15.15 3.08 23.61
CA GLU A 124 -16.26 3.18 24.57
C GLU A 124 -17.38 2.15 24.37
N GLU A 125 -17.28 1.24 23.39
CA GLU A 125 -18.39 0.31 23.09
C GLU A 125 -17.99 -1.18 23.02
N TYR A 126 -17.10 -1.63 23.91
CA TYR A 126 -16.99 -3.06 24.31
C TYR A 126 -16.50 -3.23 25.74
#